data_AF-C9LLJ3-F1
#
_entry.id   AF-C9LLJ3-F1
#
_cell.length_a   1.000
_cell.length_b   1.000
_cell.length_c   1.000
_cell.angle_alpha   90.00
_cell.angle_beta   90.00
_cell.angle_gamma   90.00
#
_symmetry.space_group_name_H-M   'P 1'
#
loop_
_entity.id
_entity.type
_entity.pdbx_description
1 polymer ?
#
loop_
_entity_poly.entity_id
_entity_poly.type
_entity_poly.pdbx_seq_one_letter_code
_entity_poly.pdbx_strand_id
1 'polypeptide(L)'
;MIMGKVLFLFITAVLLCGWGVNASVLSDNYVYKEIIIKENDTLWDIAAKETDNRMDIREYIYTVKRLNAIKNSGNLVPGQTIRLPMISK
;
A
#
# COMPACT_ATOMS: atom_id res chain seq x y z
N MET A 1 24.90 -38.00 18.40
CA MET A 1 25.00 -36.55 18.70
C MET A 1 25.19 -35.67 17.46
N ILE A 2 25.91 -36.13 16.43
CA ILE A 2 26.21 -35.34 15.21
C ILE A 2 25.01 -35.23 14.26
N MET A 3 24.24 -36.30 14.06
CA MET A 3 23.09 -36.34 13.13
C MET A 3 21.99 -35.32 13.48
N GLY A 4 21.67 -35.17 14.77
CA GLY A 4 20.66 -34.19 15.23
C GLY A 4 21.12 -32.73 15.07
N LYS A 5 22.44 -32.46 15.16
CA LYS A 5 22.99 -31.11 14.95
C LYS A 5 22.97 -30.72 13.47
N VAL A 6 23.19 -31.69 12.57
CA VAL A 6 23.06 -31.49 11.12
C VAL A 6 21.60 -31.22 10.74
N LEU A 7 20.66 -31.96 11.30
CA LEU A 7 19.23 -31.72 11.10
C LEU A 7 18.79 -30.35 11.61
N PHE A 8 19.27 -29.95 12.79
CA PHE A 8 18.96 -28.64 13.37
C PHE A 8 19.53 -27.47 12.55
N LEU A 9 20.76 -27.60 12.04
CA LEU A 9 21.39 -26.64 11.13
C LEU A 9 20.62 -26.49 9.81
N PHE A 10 20.06 -27.58 9.30
CA PHE A 10 19.27 -27.55 8.08
C PHE A 10 17.93 -26.81 8.28
N ILE A 11 17.27 -27.05 9.42
CA ILE A 11 16.01 -26.38 9.77
C ILE A 11 16.21 -24.87 9.98
N THR A 12 17.27 -24.46 10.67
CA THR A 12 17.55 -23.03 10.88
C THR A 12 17.93 -22.31 9.59
N ALA A 13 18.64 -22.97 8.67
CA ALA A 13 18.96 -22.40 7.35
C ALA A 13 17.71 -22.13 6.51
N VAL A 14 16.73 -23.04 6.50
CA VAL A 14 15.47 -22.85 5.78
C VAL A 14 14.63 -21.71 6.37
N LEU A 15 14.62 -21.55 7.69
CA LEU A 15 13.88 -20.47 8.36
C LEU A 15 14.48 -19.08 8.10
N LEU A 16 15.79 -18.98 7.83
CA LEU A 16 16.47 -17.71 7.53
C LEU A 16 16.26 -17.24 6.07
N CYS A 17 15.82 -18.11 5.17
CA CYS A 17 15.56 -17.78 3.76
C CYS A 17 14.21 -17.05 3.53
N GLY A 18 13.41 -16.83 4.58
CA GLY A 18 12.04 -16.32 4.48
C GLY A 18 11.86 -14.79 4.43
N TRP A 19 12.92 -13.98 4.43
CA TRP A 19 12.81 -12.52 4.48
C TRP A 19 13.05 -11.89 3.11
N GLY A 20 12.02 -11.90 2.27
CA GLY A 20 12.10 -11.30 0.95
C GLY A 20 10.81 -11.30 0.17
N VAL A 21 9.65 -11.20 0.84
CA VAL A 21 8.41 -10.88 0.12
C VAL A 21 8.44 -9.41 -0.30
N ASN A 22 9.06 -9.15 -1.46
CA ASN A 22 8.74 -7.96 -2.22
C ASN A 22 7.32 -8.16 -2.74
N ALA A 23 6.35 -7.47 -2.14
CA ALA A 23 5.05 -7.29 -2.75
C ALA A 23 5.29 -6.62 -4.10
N SER A 24 5.21 -7.41 -5.18
CA SER A 24 5.16 -6.85 -6.52
C SER A 24 3.97 -5.89 -6.53
N VAL A 25 4.27 -4.60 -6.60
CA VAL A 25 3.27 -3.59 -6.86
C VAL A 25 2.72 -3.96 -8.23
N LEU A 26 1.52 -4.54 -8.29
CA LEU A 26 0.76 -4.67 -9.54
C LEU A 26 0.90 -3.32 -10.25
N SER A 27 1.57 -3.33 -11.40
CA SER A 27 1.67 -2.22 -12.33
C SER A 27 0.29 -2.00 -12.94
N ASP A 28 -0.67 -1.64 -12.11
CA ASP A 28 -1.94 -1.15 -12.56
C ASP A 28 -1.64 0.21 -13.20
N ASN A 29 -1.80 0.27 -14.52
CA ASN A 29 -1.65 1.50 -15.30
C ASN A 29 -2.82 2.45 -14.99
N TYR A 30 -2.89 2.93 -13.75
CA TYR A 30 -3.84 3.97 -13.38
C TYR A 30 -3.43 5.27 -14.05
N VAL A 31 -4.36 5.91 -14.75
CA VAL A 31 -4.26 7.34 -15.00
C VAL A 31 -4.50 8.02 -13.65
N TYR A 32 -3.59 8.90 -13.24
CA TYR A 32 -3.66 9.57 -11.94
C TYR A 32 -3.65 11.09 -12.09
N LYS A 33 -4.24 11.75 -11.09
CA LYS A 33 -4.08 13.18 -10.85
C LYS A 33 -3.31 13.41 -9.57
N GLU A 34 -2.56 14.50 -9.50
CA GLU A 34 -1.83 14.89 -8.30
C GLU A 34 -2.59 15.97 -7.54
N ILE A 35 -2.62 15.85 -6.21
CA ILE A 35 -3.19 16.86 -5.31
C ILE A 35 -2.22 17.17 -4.18
N ILE A 36 -2.32 18.37 -3.61
CA ILE A 36 -1.58 18.78 -2.42
C ILE A 36 -2.50 18.62 -1.21
N ILE A 37 -2.06 17.87 -0.22
CA ILE A 37 -2.77 17.68 1.05
C ILE A 37 -2.84 19.00 1.82
N LYS A 38 -4.03 19.35 2.31
CA LYS A 38 -4.23 20.52 3.17
C LYS A 38 -4.30 20.11 4.64
N GLU A 39 -4.25 21.11 5.52
CA GLU A 39 -4.50 20.89 6.94
C GLU A 39 -5.88 20.25 7.15
N ASN A 40 -5.93 19.24 8.02
CA ASN A 40 -7.12 18.47 8.38
C ASN A 40 -7.70 17.60 7.25
N ASP A 41 -7.04 17.48 6.08
CA ASP A 41 -7.45 16.50 5.08
C ASP A 41 -7.19 15.08 5.60
N THR A 42 -8.20 14.21 5.49
CA THR A 42 -8.03 12.78 5.70
C THR A 42 -8.13 12.03 4.38
N LEU A 43 -7.49 10.85 4.31
CA LEU A 43 -7.58 10.01 3.13
C LEU A 43 -9.03 9.58 2.83
N TRP A 44 -9.86 9.50 3.88
CA TRP A 44 -11.28 9.19 3.78
C TRP A 44 -12.07 10.34 3.15
N ASP A 45 -11.85 11.57 3.59
CA ASP A 45 -12.54 12.74 3.03
C ASP A 45 -12.18 12.98 1.57
N ILE A 46 -10.92 12.72 1.21
CA ILE A 46 -10.45 12.79 -0.18
C ILE A 46 -11.12 11.69 -1.00
N ALA A 47 -11.10 10.43 -0.53
CA ALA A 47 -11.72 9.32 -1.24
C ALA A 47 -13.22 9.54 -1.46
N ALA A 48 -13.95 10.02 -0.44
CA ALA A 48 -15.37 10.29 -0.51
C ALA A 48 -15.75 11.34 -1.57
N LYS A 49 -14.83 12.25 -1.93
CA LYS A 49 -15.03 13.24 -3.00
C LYS A 49 -14.80 12.67 -4.40
N GLU A 50 -14.01 11.61 -4.51
CA GLU A 50 -13.61 11.02 -5.80
C GLU A 50 -14.47 9.81 -6.18
N THR A 51 -14.94 9.04 -5.20
CA THR A 51 -15.76 7.85 -5.42
C THR A 51 -17.25 8.18 -5.52
N ASP A 52 -17.95 7.46 -6.37
CA ASP A 52 -19.42 7.42 -6.43
C ASP A 52 -19.94 6.04 -6.02
N ASN A 53 -21.23 5.76 -6.24
CA ASN A 53 -21.83 4.46 -5.90
C ASN A 53 -21.33 3.27 -6.75
N ARG A 54 -20.43 3.48 -7.72
CA ARG A 54 -19.88 2.43 -8.58
C ARG A 54 -18.59 1.81 -8.04
N MET A 55 -17.91 2.48 -7.11
CA MET A 55 -16.66 2.01 -6.52
C MET A 55 -16.73 2.03 -5.00
N ASP A 56 -16.31 0.94 -4.36
CA ASP A 56 -16.20 0.91 -2.90
C ASP A 56 -15.09 1.88 -2.45
N ILE A 57 -15.42 2.78 -1.53
CA ILE A 57 -14.48 3.76 -0.98
C ILE A 57 -13.23 3.11 -0.39
N ARG A 58 -13.33 1.91 0.19
CA ARG A 58 -12.22 1.17 0.78
C ARG A 58 -11.27 0.64 -0.29
N GLU A 59 -11.80 0.21 -1.42
CA GLU A 59 -11.01 -0.20 -2.59
C GLU A 59 -10.24 0.99 -3.14
N TYR A 60 -10.90 2.16 -3.25
CA TYR A 60 -10.25 3.40 -3.66
C TYR A 60 -9.11 3.80 -2.72
N ILE A 61 -9.38 3.81 -1.40
CA ILE A 61 -8.37 4.10 -0.38
C ILE A 61 -7.19 3.12 -0.48
N TYR A 62 -7.46 1.82 -0.68
CA TYR A 62 -6.41 0.82 -0.85
C TYR A 62 -5.53 1.14 -2.06
N THR A 63 -6.12 1.50 -3.19
CA THR A 63 -5.38 1.89 -4.40
C THR A 63 -4.57 3.16 -4.19
N VAL A 64 -5.14 4.21 -3.57
CA VAL A 64 -4.40 5.44 -3.26
C VAL A 64 -3.21 5.14 -2.34
N LYS A 65 -3.38 4.28 -1.34
CA LYS A 65 -2.28 3.87 -0.45
C LYS A 65 -1.17 3.18 -1.21
N ARG A 66 -1.52 2.26 -2.13
CA ARG A 66 -0.54 1.56 -2.97
C ARG A 66 0.22 2.52 -3.89
N LEU A 67 -0.49 3.42 -4.56
CA LEU A 67 0.11 4.39 -5.50
C LEU A 67 1.10 5.35 -4.84
N ASN A 68 0.89 5.67 -3.55
CA ASN A 68 1.68 6.65 -2.81
C ASN A 68 2.59 6.02 -1.75
N ALA A 69 2.69 4.69 -1.69
CA ALA A 69 3.39 3.96 -0.64
C ALA A 69 2.97 4.37 0.81
N ILE A 70 1.71 4.75 1.00
CA ILE A 70 1.17 5.15 2.31
C ILE A 70 0.84 3.90 3.10
N LYS A 71 1.58 3.66 4.19
CA LYS A 71 1.36 2.51 5.08
C LYS A 71 0.11 2.70 5.96
N ASN A 72 -0.02 3.88 6.57
CA ASN A 72 -1.13 4.23 7.45
C ASN A 72 -1.92 5.40 6.89
N SER A 73 -3.24 5.24 6.75
CA SER A 73 -4.15 6.26 6.21
C SER A 73 -4.21 7.55 7.04
N GLY A 74 -3.79 7.50 8.31
CA GLY A 74 -3.73 8.66 9.20
C GLY A 74 -2.45 9.50 9.11
N ASN A 75 -1.46 9.08 8.31
CA ASN A 75 -0.15 9.74 8.23
C ASN A 75 -0.03 10.72 7.04
N LEU A 76 -1.11 11.42 6.71
CA LEU A 76 -1.06 12.47 5.69
C LEU A 76 -0.41 13.73 6.27
N VAL A 77 0.52 14.32 5.52
CA VAL A 77 1.23 15.54 5.94
C VAL A 77 0.75 16.71 5.08
N PRO A 78 0.29 17.83 5.67
CA PRO A 78 -0.02 19.04 4.91
C PRO A 78 1.15 19.49 4.03
N GLY A 79 0.88 19.85 2.78
CA GLY A 79 1.89 20.17 1.76
C GLY A 79 2.44 18.95 1.01
N GLN A 80 2.11 17.72 1.41
CA GLN A 80 2.47 16.51 0.67
C GLN A 80 1.69 16.44 -0.64
N THR A 81 2.38 16.16 -1.75
CA THR A 81 1.72 15.79 -3.00
C THR A 81 1.40 14.30 -3.00
N ILE A 82 0.14 13.93 -3.29
CA ILE A 82 -0.29 12.55 -3.46
C ILE A 82 -1.00 12.34 -4.82
N ARG A 83 -0.92 11.11 -5.32
CA ARG A 83 -1.54 10.64 -6.56
C ARG A 83 -2.88 9.98 -6.29
N LEU A 84 -3.91 10.39 -6.99
CA LEU A 84 -5.25 9.82 -6.92
C LEU A 84 -5.57 9.13 -8.24
N PRO A 85 -6.07 7.87 -8.23
CA PRO A 85 -6.48 7.21 -9.46
C PRO A 85 -7.73 7.91 -10.02
N MET A 86 -7.74 8.14 -11.33
CA MET A 86 -8.87 8.70 -12.05
C MET A 86 -9.86 7.57 -12.37
N ILE A 87 -11.04 7.65 -11.76
CA ILE A 87 -12.17 6.79 -12.11
C ILE A 87 -12.84 7.40 -13.35
N SER A 88 -13.04 6.60 -14.40
CA SER A 88 -13.88 7.03 -15.51
C SER A 88 -15.32 7.18 -15.01
N LYS A 89 -15.83 8.41 -15.00
CA LYS A 89 -17.23 8.70 -14.66
C LYS A 89 -18.18 8.32 -15.79
#